data_AF-A0A1F5RFN6-F1
#
_entry.id   AF-A0A1F5RFN6-F1
#
_cell.length_a   1.000
_cell.length_b   1.000
_cell.length_c   1.000
_cell.angle_alpha   90.00
_cell.angle_beta   90.00
_cell.angle_gamma   90.00
#
_symmetry.space_group_name_H-M   'P 1'
#
loop_
_entity.id
_entity.type
_entity.pdbx_description
1 polymer ?
#
loop_
_entity_poly.entity_id
_entity_poly.type
_entity_poly.pdbx_seq_one_letter_code
_entity_poly.pdbx_strand_id
1 'polypeptide(L)'
;MRVKCKYNRGYQIKGIRAEGEEDEAVYDLSIGKEYDVFGMDLADGIVCLLVCDDYNLPNWYSTACFDILDDKIPDWWYYRDFFTEPDILVKASWGYKELIKDNEHHDALLEREPDALAIFKSYVDELGK
;
A
#
# COMPACT_ATOMS: atom_id res chain seq x y z
N MET A 1 9.37 6.70 5.50
CA MET A 1 9.34 5.33 4.96
C MET A 1 9.51 5.34 3.46
N ARG A 2 10.52 4.63 2.96
CA ARG A 2 10.81 4.49 1.52
C ARG A 2 11.27 3.08 1.20
N VAL A 3 10.94 2.61 0.03
CA VAL A 3 11.21 1.24 -0.42
C VAL A 3 11.75 1.21 -1.83
N LYS A 4 12.48 0.15 -2.17
CA LYS A 4 13.01 -0.09 -3.52
C LYS A 4 12.38 -1.34 -4.11
N CYS A 5 11.82 -1.24 -5.31
CA CYS A 5 11.23 -2.40 -5.97
C CYS A 5 12.34 -3.42 -6.31
N LYS A 6 12.18 -4.67 -5.88
CA LYS A 6 13.03 -5.80 -6.26
C LYS A 6 12.34 -6.76 -7.22
N TYR A 7 11.01 -6.88 -7.14
CA TYR A 7 10.20 -7.77 -7.97
C TYR A 7 8.96 -7.03 -8.50
N ASN A 8 8.60 -7.29 -9.75
CA ASN A 8 7.41 -6.74 -10.39
C ASN A 8 6.55 -7.79 -11.11
N ARG A 9 6.78 -9.06 -10.76
CA ARG A 9 6.01 -10.22 -11.22
C ARG A 9 5.66 -11.12 -10.05
N GLY A 10 4.44 -11.63 -10.04
CA GLY A 10 3.94 -12.47 -8.94
C GLY A 10 4.76 -13.76 -8.73
N TYR A 11 5.20 -14.43 -9.81
CA TYR A 11 6.03 -15.64 -9.71
C TYR A 11 7.38 -15.42 -8.99
N GLN A 12 7.85 -14.17 -8.89
CA GLN A 12 9.08 -13.84 -8.17
C GLN A 12 8.86 -13.82 -6.65
N ILE A 13 7.62 -13.63 -6.20
CA ILE A 13 7.22 -13.66 -4.80
C ILE A 13 7.17 -15.12 -4.34
N LYS A 14 8.07 -15.47 -3.42
CA LYS A 14 8.14 -16.79 -2.77
C LYS A 14 7.61 -16.67 -1.35
N GLY A 15 6.86 -17.67 -0.89
CA GLY A 15 6.31 -17.72 0.47
C GLY A 15 4.81 -17.45 0.51
N ILE A 16 4.32 -16.87 1.60
CA ILE A 16 2.91 -16.50 1.77
C ILE A 16 2.61 -15.32 0.83
N ARG A 17 1.46 -15.37 0.15
CA ARG A 17 1.01 -14.38 -0.84
C ARG A 17 -0.25 -13.69 -0.36
N ALA A 18 -0.36 -12.40 -0.68
CA ALA A 18 -1.57 -11.66 -0.38
C ALA A 18 -2.70 -12.18 -1.29
N GLU A 19 -3.95 -12.03 -0.84
CA GLU A 19 -5.10 -12.34 -1.69
C GLU A 19 -5.02 -11.51 -2.99
N GLY A 20 -5.26 -12.16 -4.13
CA GLY A 20 -5.14 -11.55 -5.46
C GLY A 20 -3.73 -11.58 -6.08
N GLU A 21 -2.70 -12.06 -5.38
CA GLU A 21 -1.36 -12.26 -5.96
C GLU A 21 -1.25 -13.61 -6.69
N GLU A 22 -1.34 -13.56 -8.03
CA GLU A 22 -1.17 -14.71 -8.93
C GLU A 22 0.24 -14.79 -9.52
N ASP A 23 0.70 -15.97 -9.95
CA ASP A 23 2.04 -16.14 -10.54
C ASP A 23 2.24 -15.26 -11.79
N GLU A 24 1.18 -15.13 -12.59
CA GLU A 24 1.12 -14.38 -13.83
C GLU A 24 0.97 -12.87 -13.62
N ALA A 25 0.75 -12.41 -12.38
CA ALA A 25 0.53 -11.01 -12.07
C ALA A 25 1.71 -10.14 -12.53
N VAL A 26 1.38 -9.01 -13.15
CA VAL A 26 2.30 -7.97 -13.59
C VAL A 26 2.02 -6.73 -12.76
N TYR A 27 3.00 -6.29 -11.99
CA TYR A 27 2.88 -5.08 -11.19
C TYR A 27 3.45 -3.89 -11.95
N ASP A 28 2.77 -2.75 -11.85
CA ASP A 28 3.16 -1.47 -12.47
C ASP A 28 4.27 -0.77 -11.67
N LEU A 29 5.30 -1.56 -11.33
CA LEU A 29 6.50 -1.16 -10.62
C LEU A 29 7.73 -1.46 -11.46
N SER A 30 8.67 -0.53 -11.45
CA SER A 30 9.97 -0.65 -12.09
C SER A 30 11.00 -1.20 -11.10
N ILE A 31 11.57 -2.37 -11.42
CA ILE A 31 12.65 -2.96 -10.61
C ILE A 31 13.80 -1.95 -10.48
N GLY A 32 14.23 -1.74 -9.24
CA GLY A 32 15.31 -0.81 -8.89
C GLY A 32 14.86 0.63 -8.64
N LYS A 33 13.61 1.00 -8.95
CA LYS A 33 13.04 2.31 -8.63
C LYS A 33 12.68 2.39 -7.14
N GLU A 34 12.86 3.57 -6.55
CA GLU A 34 12.45 3.89 -5.18
C GLU A 34 11.03 4.44 -5.18
N TYR A 35 10.27 4.08 -4.16
CA TYR A 35 8.89 4.50 -3.96
C TYR A 35 8.70 4.98 -2.52
N ASP A 36 7.97 6.07 -2.36
CA ASP A 36 7.44 6.49 -1.07
C ASP A 36 6.24 5.62 -0.70
N VAL A 37 6.13 5.30 0.60
CA VAL A 37 5.01 4.54 1.15
C VAL A 37 4.06 5.51 1.82
N PHE A 38 2.77 5.39 1.51
CA PHE A 38 1.70 6.29 1.99
C PHE A 38 0.76 5.61 2.99
N GLY A 39 0.83 4.30 3.09
CA GLY A 39 0.07 3.50 4.05
C GLY A 39 0.55 2.05 4.06
N MET A 40 0.12 1.31 5.07
CA MET A 40 0.39 -0.12 5.21
C MET A 40 -0.85 -0.82 5.72
N ASP A 41 -1.09 -2.02 5.21
CA ASP A 41 -2.13 -2.92 5.70
C ASP A 41 -1.52 -4.23 6.16
N LEU A 42 -2.11 -4.81 7.19
CA LEU A 42 -1.96 -6.22 7.53
C LEU A 42 -3.20 -6.96 7.01
N ALA A 43 -3.07 -7.65 5.89
CA ALA A 43 -4.12 -8.45 5.27
C ALA A 43 -3.65 -9.91 5.18
N ASP A 44 -4.43 -10.86 5.70
CA ASP A 44 -4.08 -12.29 5.72
C ASP A 44 -2.67 -12.62 6.23
N GLY A 45 -2.22 -11.88 7.25
CA GLY A 45 -0.89 -12.08 7.85
C GLY A 45 0.27 -11.52 7.02
N ILE A 46 -0.04 -10.78 5.95
CA ILE A 46 0.94 -10.14 5.07
C ILE A 46 0.82 -8.63 5.19
N VAL A 47 1.98 -7.97 5.23
CA VAL A 47 2.05 -6.52 5.17
C VAL A 47 2.04 -6.10 3.70
N CYS A 48 1.01 -5.35 3.31
CA CYS A 48 0.91 -4.67 2.03
C CYS A 48 1.25 -3.18 2.20
N LEU A 49 1.91 -2.60 1.21
CA LEU A 49 2.34 -1.21 1.19
C LEU A 49 1.53 -0.46 0.12
N LEU A 50 0.94 0.67 0.50
CA LEU A 50 0.32 1.60 -0.43
C LEU A 50 1.39 2.52 -1.02
N VAL A 51 1.59 2.44 -2.33
CA VAL A 51 2.54 3.27 -3.07
C VAL A 51 1.86 3.97 -4.25
N CYS A 52 2.50 5.03 -4.74
CA CYS A 52 2.17 5.65 -6.03
C CYS A 52 2.97 4.94 -7.13
N ASP A 53 2.29 4.20 -8.00
CA ASP A 53 2.92 3.32 -9.00
C ASP A 53 3.54 4.09 -10.18
N ASP A 54 3.99 3.37 -11.21
CA ASP A 54 4.59 3.99 -12.40
C ASP A 54 3.60 4.80 -13.26
N TYR A 55 2.29 4.62 -13.06
CA TYR A 55 1.22 5.42 -13.67
C TYR A 55 0.71 6.54 -12.77
N ASN A 56 1.36 6.77 -11.62
CA ASN A 56 0.96 7.72 -10.59
C ASN A 56 -0.39 7.39 -9.93
N LEU A 57 -0.71 6.11 -9.81
CA LEU A 57 -1.93 5.63 -9.16
C LEU A 57 -1.63 4.95 -7.81
N PRO A 58 -2.51 5.13 -6.81
CA PRO A 58 -2.38 4.45 -5.52
C PRO A 58 -2.59 2.95 -5.69
N ASN A 59 -1.63 2.11 -5.33
CA ASN A 59 -1.80 0.66 -5.36
C ASN A 59 -1.19 -0.01 -4.13
N TRP A 60 -1.84 -1.09 -3.70
CA TRP A 60 -1.36 -1.95 -2.64
C TRP A 60 -0.50 -3.07 -3.23
N TYR A 61 0.72 -3.23 -2.72
CA TYR A 61 1.60 -4.31 -3.10
C TYR A 61 2.18 -4.98 -1.86
N SER A 62 2.36 -6.30 -1.89
CA SER A 62 3.05 -7.00 -0.80
C SER A 62 4.42 -6.39 -0.53
N THR A 63 4.79 -6.31 0.75
CA THR A 63 6.15 -5.93 1.16
C THR A 63 7.22 -6.83 0.52
N ALA A 64 6.85 -8.05 0.09
CA ALA A 64 7.71 -8.98 -0.63
C ALA A 64 8.17 -8.45 -2.00
N CYS A 65 7.51 -7.43 -2.58
CA CYS A 65 7.94 -6.77 -3.81
C CYS A 65 9.14 -5.83 -3.60
N PHE A 66 9.50 -5.53 -2.35
CA PHE A 66 10.45 -4.45 -2.06
C PHE A 66 11.59 -4.83 -1.10
N ASP A 67 12.66 -4.04 -1.17
CA ASP A 67 13.63 -3.87 -0.09
C ASP A 67 13.33 -2.56 0.64
N ILE A 68 13.35 -2.57 1.97
CA ILE A 68 13.11 -1.37 2.79
C ILE A 68 14.38 -0.52 2.81
N LEU A 69 14.28 0.75 2.41
CA LEU A 69 15.40 1.70 2.40
C LEU A 69 15.38 2.67 3.60
N ASP A 70 14.19 3.07 4.01
CA ASP A 70 13.93 3.87 5.22
C ASP A 70 12.74 3.24 5.94
N ASP A 71 13.01 2.72 7.13
CA ASP A 71 12.07 1.99 7.99
C ASP A 71 11.34 2.91 8.99
N LYS A 72 11.61 4.22 8.98
CA LYS A 72 10.90 5.16 9.86
C LYS A 72 9.43 5.30 9.42
N ILE A 73 8.52 4.87 10.29
CA ILE A 73 7.09 5.19 10.19
C ILE A 73 6.92 6.71 10.41
N PRO A 74 6.26 7.43 9.50
CA PRO A 74 6.06 8.87 9.65
C PRO A 74 5.25 9.21 10.91
N ASP A 75 5.70 10.23 11.65
CA ASP A 75 5.12 10.61 12.95
C ASP A 75 3.67 11.14 12.84
N TRP A 76 3.20 11.45 11.61
CA TRP A 76 1.85 11.90 11.31
C TRP A 76 0.88 10.76 10.94
N TRP A 77 1.34 9.51 10.93
CA TRP A 77 0.49 8.36 10.66
C TRP A 77 -0.43 8.02 11.83
N TYR A 78 -1.61 7.53 11.48
CA TYR A 78 -2.58 6.96 12.39
C TYR A 78 -2.59 5.43 12.29
N TYR A 79 -3.23 4.78 13.24
CA TYR A 79 -3.40 3.33 13.30
C TYR A 79 -4.85 2.98 13.61
N ARG A 80 -5.34 1.89 13.00
CA ARG A 80 -6.60 1.23 13.35
C ARG A 80 -6.46 -0.27 13.13
N ASP A 81 -7.12 -1.06 13.96
CA ASP A 81 -7.26 -2.50 13.78
C ASP A 81 -8.72 -2.93 13.61
N PHE A 82 -8.89 -4.11 13.03
CA PHE A 82 -10.16 -4.74 12.70
C PHE A 82 -10.17 -6.22 13.12
N PHE A 83 -9.36 -6.60 14.13
CA PHE A 83 -9.20 -8.00 14.54
C PHE A 83 -10.49 -8.65 15.06
N THR A 84 -11.44 -7.84 15.54
CA THR A 84 -12.75 -8.30 16.00
C THR A 84 -13.76 -8.49 14.87
N GLU A 85 -13.41 -8.13 13.64
CA GLU A 85 -14.28 -8.18 12.46
C GLU A 85 -13.85 -9.37 11.59
N PRO A 86 -14.52 -10.54 11.70
CA PRO A 86 -14.05 -11.77 11.09
C PRO A 86 -14.04 -11.67 9.55
N ASP A 87 -15.02 -10.97 8.97
CA ASP A 87 -15.26 -10.89 7.53
C ASP A 87 -14.41 -9.84 6.81
N ILE A 88 -13.63 -9.02 7.54
CA ILE A 88 -12.74 -8.03 6.94
C ILE A 88 -11.37 -8.64 6.65
N LEU A 89 -10.92 -8.61 5.40
CA LEU A 89 -9.60 -9.12 5.00
C LEU A 89 -8.45 -8.35 5.68
N VAL A 90 -8.52 -7.03 5.66
CA VAL A 90 -7.55 -6.13 6.31
C VAL A 90 -7.76 -6.14 7.82
N LYS A 91 -6.80 -6.68 8.56
CA LYS A 91 -6.86 -6.80 10.04
C LYS A 91 -6.27 -5.61 10.77
N ALA A 92 -5.41 -4.84 10.14
CA ALA A 92 -4.91 -3.57 10.67
C ALA A 92 -4.37 -2.67 9.56
N SER A 93 -4.42 -1.36 9.78
CA SER A 93 -3.92 -0.36 8.84
C SER A 93 -3.14 0.74 9.54
N TRP A 94 -2.16 1.29 8.83
CA TRP A 94 -1.39 2.48 9.20
C TRP A 94 -1.32 3.45 8.02
N GLY A 95 -1.39 4.75 8.27
CA GLY A 95 -1.22 5.75 7.20
C GLY A 95 -1.78 7.11 7.53
N TYR A 96 -2.05 7.92 6.51
CA TYR A 96 -2.62 9.25 6.67
C TYR A 96 -4.02 9.21 7.30
N LYS A 97 -4.46 10.39 7.74
CA LYS A 97 -5.68 10.55 8.52
C LYS A 97 -6.91 9.99 7.82
N GLU A 98 -7.12 10.32 6.55
CA GLU A 98 -8.29 9.91 5.76
C GLU A 98 -8.29 8.40 5.56
N LEU A 99 -7.13 7.79 5.21
CA LEU A 99 -7.00 6.34 5.10
C LEU A 99 -7.42 5.58 6.36
N ILE A 100 -7.23 6.17 7.54
CA ILE A 100 -7.48 5.47 8.81
C ILE A 100 -8.79 5.90 9.47
N LYS A 101 -9.27 7.12 9.27
CA LYS A 101 -10.44 7.66 9.98
C LYS A 101 -11.70 7.66 9.15
N ASP A 102 -11.58 7.65 7.82
CA ASP A 102 -12.70 7.48 6.91
C ASP A 102 -12.83 5.98 6.56
N ASN A 103 -14.02 5.43 6.80
CA ASN A 103 -14.26 4.00 6.60
C ASN A 103 -14.39 3.63 5.12
N GLU A 104 -14.68 4.59 4.25
CA GLU A 104 -14.91 4.34 2.81
C GLU A 104 -13.65 4.63 1.98
N HIS A 105 -12.70 5.40 2.53
CA HIS A 105 -11.56 5.90 1.76
C HIS A 105 -10.65 4.79 1.23
N HIS A 106 -10.48 3.69 1.97
CA HIS A 106 -9.69 2.54 1.51
C HIS A 106 -10.30 1.91 0.24
N ASP A 107 -11.58 1.53 0.32
CA ASP A 107 -12.32 0.95 -0.81
C ASP A 107 -12.42 1.93 -1.97
N ALA A 108 -12.67 3.22 -1.69
CA ALA A 108 -12.74 4.26 -2.70
C ALA A 108 -11.41 4.43 -3.49
N LEU A 109 -10.24 4.17 -2.88
CA LEU A 109 -8.96 4.13 -3.61
C LEU A 109 -8.86 2.93 -4.53
N LEU A 110 -9.35 1.76 -4.10
CA LEU A 110 -9.39 0.54 -4.92
C LEU A 110 -10.35 0.71 -6.10
N GLU A 111 -11.50 1.33 -5.87
CA GLU A 111 -12.54 1.61 -6.87
C GLU A 111 -12.20 2.80 -7.78
N ARG A 112 -11.07 3.49 -7.52
CA ARG A 112 -10.59 4.65 -8.29
C ARG A 112 -11.56 5.84 -8.26
N GLU A 113 -12.24 6.04 -7.13
CA GLU A 113 -13.15 7.16 -6.96
C GLU A 113 -12.41 8.50 -7.04
N PRO A 114 -12.89 9.48 -7.84
CA PRO A 114 -12.15 10.71 -8.11
C PRO A 114 -11.76 11.51 -6.86
N ASP A 115 -12.64 11.59 -5.87
CA ASP A 115 -12.40 12.35 -4.65
C ASP A 115 -11.32 11.68 -3.78
N ALA A 116 -11.33 10.36 -3.67
CA ALA A 116 -10.32 9.60 -2.94
C ALA A 116 -8.94 9.73 -3.61
N LEU A 117 -8.88 9.67 -4.95
CA LEU A 117 -7.66 9.88 -5.72
C LEU A 117 -7.11 11.31 -5.52
N ALA A 118 -7.98 12.32 -5.47
CA ALA A 118 -7.58 13.71 -5.24
C ALA A 118 -6.97 13.90 -3.83
N ILE A 119 -7.58 13.31 -2.80
CA ILE A 119 -7.04 13.30 -1.43
C ILE A 119 -5.67 12.62 -1.41
N PHE A 120 -5.55 11.41 -1.96
CA PHE A 120 -4.27 10.71 -2.02
C PHE A 120 -3.19 11.53 -2.74
N LYS A 121 -3.54 12.16 -3.87
CA LYS A 121 -2.62 13.00 -4.64
C LYS A 121 -2.07 14.17 -3.82
N SER A 122 -2.87 14.75 -2.92
CA SER A 122 -2.40 15.82 -2.03
C SER A 122 -1.27 15.35 -1.11
N TYR A 123 -1.33 14.13 -0.58
CA TYR A 123 -0.27 13.53 0.22
C TYR A 123 1.00 13.25 -0.59
N VAL A 124 0.85 12.82 -1.84
CA VAL A 124 1.97 12.64 -2.78
C VAL A 124 2.69 13.99 -3.01
N ASP A 125 1.93 15.06 -3.22
CA ASP A 125 2.50 16.40 -3.46
C ASP A 125 3.13 17.04 -2.21
N GLU A 126 2.68 16.67 -1.01
CA GLU A 126 3.28 17.13 0.24
C GLU A 126 4.61 16.43 0.55
N LEU A 127 4.72 15.12 0.31
CA LEU A 127 5.96 14.35 0.51
C LEU A 127 7.02 14.63 -0.57
N GLY A 128 6.61 15.08 -1.76
CA GLY A 128 7.53 15.49 -2.83
C GLY A 128 8.23 16.84 -2.62
N LYS A 129 8.01 17.51 -1.48
CA LYS A 129 8.66 18.77 -1.08
C LYS A 129 9.77 18.53 -0.07
#